data_AF-A0A3B4D232-F1
#
_entry.id   AF-A0A3B4D232-F1
#
_cell.length_a   1.000
_cell.length_b   1.000
_cell.length_c   1.000
_cell.angle_alpha   90.00
_cell.angle_beta   90.00
_cell.angle_gamma   90.00
#
_symmetry.space_group_name_H-M   'P 1'
#
loop_
_entity.id
_entity.type
_entity.pdbx_description
1 polymer ?
#
loop_
_entity_poly.entity_id
_entity_poly.type
_entity_poly.pdbx_seq_one_letter_code
_entity_poly.pdbx_strand_id
1 'polypeptide(L)'
;MRVNRRSVYLSCICAVILVVTLTWTVWTHMANSPSSAAGSKRDHSLDYFLKKGTIQERDAADVNWYHAANSKDKINEALEGPAQMIEADVLLRGHDPKEPIMAHPPYTDSDITLQDWLSVVVTSDKGIKLDFKSLAAVEPSMALLEEARAQLEGPVWINADILSGPGGLATPLDAQAFLQEVALRAEGDVLSLGWTTGWSPDTDNPGYSWEMVQQMEAICRPLRQPVTFPVRAALLPQSFPQLQWLLQQSDRYTLTVWTGQRDVLNVEDLLPYRQNFNKSRIYYDLLESQISKFKALPRYN
;
A
#
# COMPACT_ATOMS: atom_id res chain seq x y z
N MET A 1 15.32 -68.00 -3.34
CA MET A 1 16.19 -66.80 -3.38
C MET A 1 16.11 -66.09 -2.04
N ARG A 2 17.18 -66.09 -1.23
CA ARG A 2 17.22 -65.34 0.04
C ARG A 2 17.55 -63.88 -0.27
N VAL A 3 16.59 -62.98 -0.08
CA VAL A 3 16.84 -61.54 -0.16
C VAL A 3 17.76 -61.16 1.00
N ASN A 4 18.97 -60.69 0.66
CA ASN A 4 19.97 -60.31 1.63
C ASN A 4 19.50 -59.06 2.37
N ARG A 5 18.96 -59.23 3.60
CA ARG A 5 18.41 -58.13 4.41
C ARG A 5 19.41 -56.98 4.58
N ARG A 6 20.71 -57.27 4.70
CA ARG A 6 21.76 -56.22 4.78
C ARG A 6 21.82 -55.35 3.52
N SER A 7 21.62 -55.95 2.33
CA SER A 7 21.56 -55.21 1.07
C SER A 7 20.34 -54.30 1.01
N VAL A 8 19.17 -54.77 1.48
CA VAL A 8 17.94 -53.96 1.52
C VAL A 8 18.07 -52.81 2.52
N TYR A 9 18.63 -53.07 3.71
CA TYR A 9 18.88 -52.03 4.71
C TYR A 9 19.86 -50.97 4.20
N LEU A 10 20.96 -51.37 3.54
CA LEU A 10 21.88 -50.41 2.92
C LEU A 10 21.18 -49.60 1.82
N SER A 11 20.38 -50.23 0.97
CA SER A 11 19.62 -49.52 -0.07
C SER A 11 18.62 -48.52 0.51
N CYS A 12 17.92 -48.85 1.59
CA CYS A 12 17.01 -47.92 2.27
C CYS A 12 17.76 -46.74 2.92
N ILE A 13 18.90 -46.99 3.57
CA ILE A 13 19.71 -45.93 4.18
C ILE A 13 20.27 -45.00 3.09
N CYS A 14 20.79 -45.57 2.00
CA CYS A 14 21.26 -44.77 0.86
C CYS A 14 20.14 -43.93 0.25
N ALA A 15 18.93 -44.48 0.11
CA ALA A 15 17.77 -43.75 -0.41
C ALA A 15 17.35 -42.59 0.50
N VAL A 16 17.33 -42.78 1.83
CA VAL A 16 17.01 -41.72 2.79
C VAL A 16 18.07 -40.62 2.77
N ILE A 17 19.36 -40.98 2.73
CA ILE A 17 20.45 -40.00 2.63
C ILE A 17 20.35 -39.23 1.31
N LEU A 18 20.03 -39.89 0.19
CA LEU A 18 19.80 -39.23 -1.09
C LEU A 18 18.62 -38.25 -1.03
N VAL A 19 17.49 -38.64 -0.43
CA VAL A 19 16.33 -37.75 -0.29
C VAL A 19 16.67 -36.55 0.60
N VAL A 20 17.31 -36.77 1.75
CA VAL A 20 17.70 -35.68 2.66
C VAL A 20 18.70 -34.74 1.99
N THR A 21 19.70 -35.27 1.30
CA THR A 21 20.70 -34.44 0.57
C THR A 21 20.08 -33.72 -0.63
N LEU A 22 19.14 -34.33 -1.37
CA LEU A 22 18.36 -33.67 -2.41
C LEU A 22 17.47 -32.56 -1.85
N THR A 23 16.77 -32.80 -0.73
CA THR A 23 15.93 -31.76 -0.10
C THR A 23 16.76 -30.62 0.47
N TRP A 24 17.91 -30.91 1.08
CA TRP A 24 18.83 -29.91 1.62
C TRP A 24 19.48 -29.10 0.50
N THR A 25 19.96 -29.77 -0.56
CA THR A 25 20.53 -29.10 -1.73
C THR A 25 19.48 -28.23 -2.43
N VAL A 26 18.27 -28.73 -2.69
CA VAL A 26 17.16 -27.94 -3.25
C VAL A 26 16.79 -26.76 -2.33
N TRP A 27 16.70 -26.97 -1.02
CA TRP A 27 16.40 -25.89 -0.07
C TRP A 27 17.51 -24.84 -0.03
N THR A 28 18.78 -25.25 0.01
CA THR A 28 19.92 -24.33 -0.09
C THR A 28 20.01 -23.65 -1.44
N HIS A 29 19.59 -24.31 -2.53
CA HIS A 29 19.53 -23.69 -3.86
C HIS A 29 18.37 -22.70 -3.96
N MET A 30 17.24 -22.92 -3.28
CA MET A 30 16.14 -21.95 -3.21
C MET A 30 16.45 -20.80 -2.25
N ALA A 31 17.16 -21.05 -1.15
CA ALA A 31 17.58 -20.04 -0.18
C ALA A 31 18.79 -19.22 -0.66
N ASN A 32 19.71 -19.83 -1.41
CA ASN A 32 20.91 -19.19 -1.98
C ASN A 32 20.81 -18.98 -3.49
N SER A 33 19.64 -19.16 -4.11
CA SER A 33 19.42 -18.56 -5.42
C SER A 33 19.61 -17.07 -5.21
N PRO A 34 20.58 -16.42 -5.89
CA PRO A 34 20.52 -14.99 -6.01
C PRO A 34 19.12 -14.72 -6.54
N SER A 35 18.34 -13.89 -5.87
CA SER A 35 17.20 -13.29 -6.53
C SER A 35 17.78 -12.69 -7.80
N SER A 36 17.56 -13.35 -8.93
CA SER A 36 17.85 -12.76 -10.22
C SER A 36 17.18 -11.39 -10.13
N ALA A 37 17.93 -10.33 -10.43
CA ALA A 37 17.45 -8.97 -10.57
C ALA A 37 16.45 -8.84 -11.74
N ALA A 38 15.52 -9.79 -11.85
CA ALA A 38 14.36 -9.81 -12.68
C ALA A 38 13.30 -8.93 -11.99
N GLY A 39 13.45 -7.63 -12.24
CA GLY A 39 12.34 -6.68 -12.33
C GLY A 39 11.65 -6.32 -11.02
N SER A 40 12.39 -5.82 -10.02
CA SER A 40 11.84 -4.95 -8.99
C SER A 40 11.23 -3.72 -9.69
N LYS A 41 9.90 -3.64 -9.79
CA LYS A 41 9.22 -2.55 -10.52
C LYS A 41 9.16 -1.31 -9.62
N ARG A 42 9.66 -0.20 -10.12
CA ARG A 42 9.46 1.11 -9.47
C ARG A 42 8.03 1.57 -9.69
N ASP A 43 7.59 2.45 -8.82
CA ASP A 43 6.33 3.18 -8.99
C ASP A 43 6.40 4.04 -10.27
N HIS A 44 5.44 3.85 -11.17
CA HIS A 44 5.31 4.57 -12.44
C HIS A 44 4.23 5.66 -12.43
N SER A 45 3.60 5.91 -11.27
CA SER A 45 2.51 6.88 -11.14
C SER A 45 2.96 8.29 -11.58
N LEU A 46 4.16 8.73 -11.16
CA LEU A 46 4.70 10.02 -11.59
C LEU A 46 4.99 10.07 -13.09
N ASP A 47 5.52 8.99 -13.66
CA ASP A 47 5.85 8.92 -15.09
C ASP A 47 4.56 9.02 -15.92
N TYR A 48 3.48 8.40 -15.46
CA TYR A 48 2.15 8.52 -16.05
C TYR A 48 1.65 9.98 -16.03
N PHE A 49 1.64 10.61 -14.85
CA PHE A 49 1.12 11.98 -14.71
C PHE A 49 1.97 13.02 -15.44
N LEU A 50 3.30 12.82 -15.49
CA LEU A 50 4.23 13.61 -16.31
C LEU A 50 3.91 13.49 -17.79
N LYS A 51 3.73 12.26 -18.29
CA LYS A 51 3.40 12.01 -19.71
C LYS A 51 2.06 12.64 -20.09
N LYS A 52 1.09 12.66 -19.17
CA LYS A 52 -0.20 13.35 -19.34
C LYS A 52 -0.10 14.87 -19.20
N GLY A 53 1.03 15.41 -18.72
CA GLY A 53 1.22 16.84 -18.50
C GLY A 53 0.43 17.40 -17.30
N THR A 54 -0.04 16.52 -16.41
CA THR A 54 -0.84 16.90 -15.22
C THR A 54 0.04 17.32 -14.04
N ILE A 55 1.31 16.93 -14.05
CA ILE A 55 2.37 17.45 -13.18
C ILE A 55 3.54 17.94 -14.04
N GLN A 56 4.33 18.89 -13.54
CA GLN A 56 5.41 19.53 -14.31
C GLN A 56 6.78 18.87 -14.09
N GLU A 57 7.01 18.36 -12.89
CA GLU A 57 8.27 17.74 -12.49
C GLU A 57 8.03 16.36 -11.88
N ARG A 58 9.10 15.58 -11.75
CA ARG A 58 9.06 14.27 -11.08
C ARG A 58 9.07 14.44 -9.55
N ASP A 59 8.09 15.19 -9.06
CA ASP A 59 7.87 15.51 -7.64
C ASP A 59 6.56 14.89 -7.17
N ALA A 60 6.63 13.98 -6.20
CA ALA A 60 5.45 13.31 -5.66
C ALA A 60 4.53 14.25 -4.87
N ALA A 61 5.02 15.43 -4.49
CA ALA A 61 4.20 16.47 -3.86
C ALA A 61 3.29 17.22 -4.85
N ASP A 62 3.46 17.04 -6.16
CA ASP A 62 2.59 17.65 -7.18
C ASP A 62 1.40 16.78 -7.56
N VAL A 63 1.36 15.54 -7.09
CA VAL A 63 0.17 14.68 -7.22
C VAL A 63 -0.86 15.12 -6.18
N ASN A 64 -1.98 15.64 -6.64
CA ASN A 64 -3.12 16.01 -5.80
C ASN A 64 -4.06 14.80 -5.60
N TRP A 65 -4.64 14.73 -4.41
CA TRP A 65 -5.46 13.61 -3.97
C TRP A 65 -6.88 14.09 -3.68
N TYR A 66 -7.88 13.33 -4.14
CA TYR A 66 -9.25 13.44 -3.65
C TYR A 66 -9.47 12.30 -2.65
N HIS A 67 -9.72 12.65 -1.39
CA HIS A 67 -9.80 11.70 -0.29
C HIS A 67 -11.26 11.27 -0.01
N ALA A 68 -11.46 9.98 0.26
CA ALA A 68 -12.72 9.36 0.66
C ALA A 68 -13.90 9.61 -0.31
N ALA A 69 -13.71 9.28 -1.59
CA ALA A 69 -14.72 9.36 -2.66
C ALA A 69 -15.80 8.26 -2.57
N ASN A 70 -16.44 8.15 -1.39
CA ASN A 70 -17.26 7.01 -0.98
C ASN A 70 -18.75 7.11 -1.33
N SER A 71 -19.12 7.93 -2.32
CA SER A 71 -20.52 8.13 -2.71
C SER A 71 -20.62 8.61 -4.15
N LYS A 72 -21.80 8.50 -4.78
CA LYS A 72 -22.03 8.98 -6.16
C LYS A 72 -21.64 10.45 -6.35
N ASP A 73 -22.06 11.32 -5.44
CA ASP A 73 -21.77 12.75 -5.54
C ASP A 73 -20.27 13.03 -5.46
N LYS A 74 -19.58 12.40 -4.49
CA LYS A 74 -18.14 12.58 -4.31
C LYS A 74 -17.30 12.04 -5.46
N ILE A 75 -17.66 10.90 -6.05
CA ILE A 75 -16.90 10.41 -7.21
C ILE A 75 -17.08 11.33 -8.41
N ASN A 76 -18.27 11.87 -8.63
CA ASN A 76 -18.50 12.86 -9.69
C ASN A 76 -17.67 14.14 -9.44
N GLU A 77 -17.66 14.65 -8.20
CA GLU A 77 -16.83 15.79 -7.80
C GLU A 77 -15.33 15.50 -8.03
N ALA A 78 -14.86 14.32 -7.65
CA ALA A 78 -13.46 13.93 -7.82
C ALA A 78 -13.03 13.84 -9.29
N LEU A 79 -13.93 13.36 -10.16
CA LEU A 79 -13.70 13.24 -11.61
C LEU A 79 -13.66 14.62 -12.29
N GLU A 80 -14.52 15.54 -11.88
CA GLU A 80 -14.54 16.93 -12.38
C GLU A 80 -13.42 17.80 -11.78
N GLY A 81 -12.87 17.37 -10.64
CA GLY A 81 -11.87 18.10 -9.88
C GLY A 81 -10.43 18.00 -10.41
N PRO A 82 -9.50 18.78 -9.82
CA PRO A 82 -8.10 18.84 -10.24
C PRO A 82 -7.23 17.69 -9.72
N ALA A 83 -7.76 16.82 -8.86
CA ALA A 83 -7.02 15.70 -8.28
C ALA A 83 -6.49 14.76 -9.37
N GLN A 84 -5.29 14.22 -9.21
CA GLN A 84 -4.73 13.19 -10.10
C GLN A 84 -5.07 11.79 -9.58
N MET A 85 -5.10 11.61 -8.26
CA MET A 85 -5.43 10.36 -7.59
C MET A 85 -6.75 10.49 -6.84
N ILE A 86 -7.62 9.48 -6.97
CA ILE A 86 -8.87 9.38 -6.22
C ILE A 86 -8.76 8.20 -5.27
N GLU A 87 -8.89 8.47 -3.98
CA GLU A 87 -8.93 7.45 -2.94
C GLU A 87 -10.38 7.17 -2.53
N ALA A 88 -10.70 5.90 -2.33
CA ALA A 88 -11.99 5.45 -1.82
C ALA A 88 -11.85 4.21 -0.94
N ASP A 89 -12.65 4.19 0.12
CA ASP A 89 -12.68 3.12 1.11
C ASP A 89 -13.59 1.98 0.65
N VAL A 90 -13.13 0.74 0.77
CA VAL A 90 -13.83 -0.45 0.29
C VAL A 90 -14.16 -1.39 1.46
N LEU A 91 -15.44 -1.72 1.62
CA LEU A 91 -15.89 -2.79 2.52
C LEU A 91 -17.00 -3.63 1.91
N LEU A 92 -17.28 -4.79 2.49
CA LEU A 92 -18.38 -5.65 2.08
C LEU A 92 -19.68 -5.16 2.72
N ARG A 93 -20.74 -4.98 1.93
CA ARG A 93 -22.04 -4.45 2.39
C ARG A 93 -22.54 -5.19 3.64
N GLY A 94 -23.05 -4.42 4.60
CA GLY A 94 -23.52 -4.91 5.90
C GLY A 94 -24.73 -5.84 5.81
N HIS A 95 -25.50 -5.76 4.72
CA HIS A 95 -26.72 -6.54 4.48
C HIS A 95 -26.72 -7.15 3.06
N ASP A 96 -27.70 -7.99 2.75
CA ASP A 96 -27.83 -8.59 1.41
C ASP A 96 -28.33 -7.57 0.37
N PRO A 97 -27.76 -7.54 -0.84
CA PRO A 97 -26.71 -8.44 -1.34
C PRO A 97 -25.33 -8.11 -0.74
N LYS A 98 -24.56 -9.16 -0.41
CA LYS A 98 -23.17 -9.06 0.05
C LYS A 98 -22.24 -8.73 -1.11
N GLU A 99 -22.05 -7.45 -1.37
CA GLU A 99 -21.20 -6.93 -2.45
C GLU A 99 -20.23 -5.85 -1.95
N PRO A 100 -19.09 -5.62 -2.64
CA PRO A 100 -18.20 -4.53 -2.30
C PRO A 100 -18.81 -3.17 -2.59
N ILE A 101 -18.69 -2.26 -1.63
CA ILE A 101 -19.23 -0.90 -1.68
C ILE A 101 -18.18 0.12 -1.26
N MET A 102 -18.38 1.37 -1.69
CA MET A 102 -17.50 2.46 -1.28
C MET A 102 -17.98 3.03 0.05
N ALA A 103 -17.34 2.64 1.16
CA ALA A 103 -17.73 3.06 2.50
C ALA A 103 -16.58 2.92 3.51
N HIS A 104 -16.56 3.83 4.49
CA HIS A 104 -15.67 3.79 5.65
C HIS A 104 -16.49 3.52 6.92
N PRO A 105 -16.03 2.66 7.85
CA PRO A 105 -16.65 2.50 9.16
C PRO A 105 -16.85 3.84 9.90
N PRO A 106 -17.95 4.04 10.64
CA PRO A 106 -18.94 3.05 11.05
C PRO A 106 -20.04 2.79 10.00
N TYR A 107 -19.99 3.43 8.83
CA TYR A 107 -20.93 3.13 7.77
C TYR A 107 -20.68 1.71 7.26
N THR A 108 -21.77 0.95 7.12
CA THR A 108 -21.76 -0.42 6.59
C THR A 108 -22.53 -0.52 5.28
N ASP A 109 -22.89 0.63 4.72
CA ASP A 109 -23.69 0.77 3.52
C ASP A 109 -23.31 2.03 2.73
N SER A 110 -23.60 2.03 1.42
CA SER A 110 -23.32 3.15 0.53
C SER A 110 -24.31 3.20 -0.64
N ASP A 111 -24.47 4.39 -1.21
CA ASP A 111 -25.28 4.65 -2.40
C ASP A 111 -24.59 4.22 -3.70
N ILE A 112 -23.31 3.81 -3.62
CA ILE A 112 -22.51 3.35 -4.74
C ILE A 112 -21.78 2.03 -4.41
N THR A 113 -21.87 1.06 -5.32
CA THR A 113 -21.08 -0.17 -5.29
C THR A 113 -19.68 0.10 -5.82
N LEU A 114 -18.70 -0.76 -5.52
CA LEU A 114 -17.39 -0.70 -6.17
C LEU A 114 -17.52 -0.87 -7.70
N GLN A 115 -18.43 -1.74 -8.16
CA GLN A 115 -18.65 -1.97 -9.58
C GLN A 115 -19.11 -0.70 -10.29
N ASP A 116 -20.13 -0.01 -9.75
CA ASP A 116 -20.62 1.25 -10.31
C ASP A 116 -19.53 2.34 -10.24
N TRP A 117 -18.78 2.39 -9.14
CA TRP A 117 -17.68 3.34 -8.98
C TRP A 117 -16.57 3.12 -10.00
N LEU A 118 -16.16 1.87 -10.25
CA LEU A 118 -15.18 1.54 -11.30
C LEU A 118 -15.71 1.92 -12.68
N SER A 119 -17.01 1.70 -12.95
CA SER A 119 -17.63 2.02 -14.24
C SER A 119 -17.58 3.51 -14.62
N VAL A 120 -17.55 4.41 -13.62
CA VAL A 120 -17.39 5.85 -13.87
C VAL A 120 -15.92 6.26 -13.90
N VAL A 121 -15.05 5.61 -13.13
CA VAL A 121 -13.61 5.93 -13.12
C VAL A 121 -12.92 5.54 -14.42
N VAL A 122 -13.28 4.40 -15.03
CA VAL A 122 -12.67 3.94 -16.28
C VAL A 122 -12.86 4.93 -17.44
N THR A 123 -13.77 5.90 -17.32
CA THR A 123 -13.95 6.95 -18.33
C THR A 123 -13.00 8.15 -18.14
N SER A 124 -12.06 8.07 -17.20
CA SER A 124 -11.14 9.15 -16.83
C SER A 124 -9.67 8.75 -16.94
N ASP A 125 -8.78 9.74 -16.86
CA ASP A 125 -7.33 9.54 -16.77
C ASP A 125 -6.80 9.64 -15.33
N LYS A 126 -7.70 9.56 -14.34
CA LYS A 126 -7.35 9.61 -12.92
C LYS A 126 -6.72 8.28 -12.49
N GLY A 127 -5.74 8.36 -11.61
CA GLY A 127 -5.31 7.19 -10.84
C GLY A 127 -6.26 6.92 -9.68
N ILE A 128 -6.26 5.69 -9.18
CA ILE A 128 -7.13 5.27 -8.07
C ILE A 128 -6.34 4.62 -6.95
N LYS A 129 -6.85 4.79 -5.73
CA LYS A 129 -6.39 4.11 -4.52
C LYS A 129 -7.59 3.48 -3.81
N LEU A 130 -7.64 2.15 -3.80
CA LEU A 130 -8.71 1.40 -3.12
C LEU A 130 -8.26 1.02 -1.71
N ASP A 131 -8.87 1.63 -0.69
CA ASP A 131 -8.54 1.42 0.73
C ASP A 131 -9.44 0.39 1.40
N PHE A 132 -8.94 -0.84 1.51
CA PHE A 132 -9.70 -1.95 2.07
C PHE A 132 -9.86 -1.84 3.58
N LYS A 133 -11.12 -1.73 4.02
CA LYS A 133 -11.51 -1.72 5.45
C LYS A 133 -12.03 -3.05 5.95
N SER A 134 -12.20 -4.04 5.07
CA SER A 134 -12.61 -5.39 5.45
C SER A 134 -11.97 -6.44 4.56
N LEU A 135 -11.40 -7.49 5.17
CA LEU A 135 -10.78 -8.60 4.45
C LEU A 135 -11.80 -9.34 3.55
N ALA A 136 -13.06 -9.43 3.98
CA ALA A 136 -14.13 -10.08 3.22
C ALA A 136 -14.48 -9.38 1.90
N ALA A 137 -14.06 -8.12 1.71
CA ALA A 137 -14.25 -7.41 0.44
C ALA A 137 -13.08 -7.63 -0.53
N VAL A 138 -11.92 -8.12 -0.09
CA VAL A 138 -10.70 -8.13 -0.91
C VAL A 138 -10.87 -8.97 -2.15
N GLU A 139 -11.24 -10.25 -2.00
CA GLU A 139 -11.41 -11.16 -3.14
C GLU A 139 -12.44 -10.66 -4.17
N PRO A 140 -13.70 -10.32 -3.80
CA PRO A 140 -14.69 -9.87 -4.77
C PRO A 140 -14.32 -8.52 -5.41
N SER A 141 -13.68 -7.61 -4.66
CA SER A 141 -13.22 -6.34 -5.22
C SER A 141 -12.08 -6.50 -6.21
N MET A 142 -11.13 -7.39 -5.92
CA MET A 142 -10.03 -7.67 -6.84
C MET A 142 -10.52 -8.35 -8.12
N ALA A 143 -11.59 -9.15 -8.06
CA ALA A 143 -12.24 -9.69 -9.25
C ALA A 143 -12.86 -8.58 -10.12
N LEU A 144 -13.64 -7.67 -9.51
CA LEU A 144 -14.22 -6.51 -10.22
C LEU A 144 -13.14 -5.58 -10.81
N LEU A 145 -12.06 -5.34 -10.06
CA LEU A 145 -10.94 -4.54 -10.53
C LEU A 145 -10.27 -5.18 -11.76
N GLU A 146 -10.09 -6.51 -11.76
CA GLU A 146 -9.48 -7.23 -12.89
C GLU A 146 -10.33 -7.10 -14.17
N GLU A 147 -11.66 -7.14 -14.05
CA GLU A 147 -12.58 -6.91 -15.16
C GLU A 147 -12.49 -5.49 -15.73
N ALA A 148 -12.31 -4.49 -14.86
CA ALA A 148 -12.16 -3.08 -15.25
C ALA A 148 -10.74 -2.73 -15.73
N ARG A 149 -9.73 -3.55 -15.40
CA ARG A 149 -8.30 -3.22 -15.51
C ARG A 149 -7.87 -2.78 -16.90
N ALA A 150 -8.38 -3.41 -17.95
CA ALA A 150 -8.03 -3.07 -19.33
C ALA A 150 -8.53 -1.68 -19.77
N GLN A 151 -9.50 -1.11 -19.06
CA GLN A 151 -10.09 0.21 -19.35
C GLN A 151 -9.54 1.31 -18.44
N LEU A 152 -8.91 0.96 -17.31
CA LEU A 152 -8.25 1.93 -16.44
C LEU A 152 -6.99 2.46 -17.12
N GLU A 153 -6.96 3.77 -17.40
CA GLU A 153 -5.75 4.41 -17.93
C GLU A 153 -4.74 4.77 -16.84
N GLY A 154 -5.23 5.22 -15.68
CA GLY A 154 -4.41 5.72 -14.59
C GLY A 154 -3.77 4.64 -13.70
N PRO A 155 -2.83 5.02 -12.84
CA PRO A 155 -2.21 4.09 -11.90
C PRO A 155 -3.22 3.58 -10.87
N VAL A 156 -3.06 2.30 -10.47
CA VAL A 156 -3.91 1.64 -9.49
C VAL A 156 -3.10 1.33 -8.23
N TRP A 157 -3.64 1.74 -7.08
CA TRP A 157 -3.04 1.57 -5.77
C TRP A 157 -3.98 0.74 -4.89
N ILE A 158 -3.44 -0.29 -4.25
CA ILE A 158 -4.19 -1.20 -3.38
C ILE A 158 -3.77 -0.96 -1.94
N ASN A 159 -4.65 -0.40 -1.12
CA ASN A 159 -4.36 0.04 0.23
C ASN A 159 -4.98 -0.84 1.30
N ALA A 160 -4.23 -1.09 2.38
CA ALA A 160 -4.79 -1.63 3.61
C ALA A 160 -3.88 -1.32 4.80
N ASP A 161 -4.50 -1.14 5.98
CA ASP A 161 -3.81 -1.17 7.26
C ASP A 161 -3.65 -2.63 7.72
N ILE A 162 -2.43 -3.16 7.59
CA ILE A 162 -2.12 -4.58 7.84
C ILE A 162 -1.31 -4.82 9.12
N LEU A 163 -0.90 -3.75 9.80
CA LEU A 163 -0.18 -3.80 11.06
C LEU A 163 -0.75 -2.82 12.08
N SER A 164 -0.56 -3.10 13.37
CA SER A 164 -0.85 -2.14 14.43
C SER A 164 0.23 -1.06 14.48
N GLY A 165 -0.19 0.19 14.46
CA GLY A 165 0.68 1.36 14.52
C GLY A 165 0.48 2.20 15.77
N PRO A 166 1.16 3.36 15.83
CA PRO A 166 1.12 4.21 17.01
C PRO A 166 -0.30 4.74 17.28
N GLY A 167 -0.75 4.58 18.53
CA GLY A 167 -2.08 5.02 18.96
C GLY A 167 -3.26 4.29 18.30
N GLY A 168 -3.02 3.30 17.43
CA GLY A 168 -4.06 2.59 16.70
C GLY A 168 -4.93 1.74 17.62
N LEU A 169 -6.24 1.92 17.54
CA LEU A 169 -7.23 1.12 18.29
C LEU A 169 -8.00 0.13 17.39
N ALA A 170 -8.01 0.39 16.08
CA ALA A 170 -8.62 -0.51 15.12
C ALA A 170 -7.81 -1.81 15.02
N THR A 171 -8.50 -2.93 14.76
CA THR A 171 -7.81 -4.18 14.42
C THR A 171 -7.34 -4.10 12.97
N PRO A 172 -6.04 -4.29 12.69
CA PRO A 172 -5.53 -4.33 11.32
C PRO A 172 -6.11 -5.53 10.56
N LEU A 173 -6.11 -5.46 9.24
CA LEU A 173 -6.37 -6.63 8.41
C LEU A 173 -5.24 -7.65 8.56
N ASP A 174 -5.56 -8.93 8.44
CA ASP A 174 -4.55 -9.98 8.44
C ASP A 174 -3.62 -9.80 7.22
N ALA A 175 -2.35 -9.50 7.50
CA ALA A 175 -1.36 -9.17 6.47
C ALA A 175 -1.16 -10.32 5.47
N GLN A 176 -1.12 -11.56 5.95
CA GLN A 176 -0.86 -12.72 5.10
C GLN A 176 -2.05 -12.99 4.18
N ALA A 177 -3.27 -13.01 4.71
CA ALA A 177 -4.48 -13.22 3.93
C ALA A 177 -4.67 -12.09 2.90
N PHE A 178 -4.49 -10.84 3.31
CA PHE A 178 -4.58 -9.70 2.38
C PHE A 178 -3.57 -9.82 1.23
N LEU A 179 -2.29 -10.06 1.53
CA LEU A 179 -1.26 -10.15 0.51
C LEU A 179 -1.41 -11.37 -0.39
N GLN A 180 -1.89 -12.50 0.12
CA GLN A 180 -2.17 -13.70 -0.69
C GLN A 180 -3.25 -13.42 -1.74
N GLU A 181 -4.32 -12.72 -1.38
CA GLU A 181 -5.40 -12.38 -2.31
C GLU A 181 -4.98 -11.33 -3.35
N VAL A 182 -4.20 -10.33 -2.93
CA VAL A 182 -3.78 -9.21 -3.80
C VAL A 182 -2.63 -9.61 -4.72
N ALA A 183 -1.66 -10.41 -4.26
CA ALA A 183 -0.44 -10.74 -5.02
C ALA A 183 -0.71 -11.43 -6.36
N LEU A 184 -1.85 -12.13 -6.49
CA LEU A 184 -2.24 -12.82 -7.72
C LEU A 184 -2.71 -11.88 -8.83
N ARG A 185 -3.18 -10.67 -8.47
CA ARG A 185 -3.90 -9.75 -9.39
C ARG A 185 -3.29 -8.35 -9.46
N ALA A 186 -2.21 -8.09 -8.72
CA ALA A 186 -1.64 -6.76 -8.53
C ALA A 186 -0.20 -6.59 -9.08
N GLU A 187 0.19 -7.32 -10.12
CA GLU A 187 1.57 -7.26 -10.66
C GLU A 187 1.97 -5.89 -11.24
N GLY A 188 1.00 -5.03 -11.56
CA GLY A 188 1.20 -3.66 -12.05
C GLY A 188 0.88 -2.57 -11.04
N ASP A 189 0.37 -2.93 -9.87
CA ASP A 189 -0.19 -1.97 -8.91
C ASP A 189 0.84 -1.54 -7.86
N VAL A 190 0.59 -0.37 -7.26
CA VAL A 190 1.30 0.05 -6.04
C VAL A 190 0.60 -0.52 -4.83
N LEU A 191 1.32 -1.24 -3.98
CA LEU A 191 0.80 -1.68 -2.70
C LEU A 191 0.98 -0.55 -1.67
N SER A 192 -0.11 -0.08 -1.10
CA SER A 192 -0.15 0.98 -0.10
C SER A 192 -0.39 0.34 1.28
N LEU A 193 0.69 -0.09 1.92
CA LEU A 193 0.62 -0.94 3.11
C LEU A 193 0.84 -0.12 4.38
N GLY A 194 -0.20 0.04 5.16
CA GLY A 194 -0.26 0.95 6.29
C GLY A 194 -0.29 0.28 7.65
N TRP A 195 -0.37 1.13 8.66
CA TRP A 195 -0.65 0.75 10.03
C TRP A 195 -1.94 1.40 10.50
N THR A 196 -2.71 0.69 11.31
CA THR A 196 -3.79 1.33 12.06
C THR A 196 -3.16 2.35 13.02
N THR A 197 -3.58 3.60 12.92
CA THR A 197 -3.00 4.71 13.70
C THR A 197 -4.07 5.43 14.51
N GLY A 198 -3.64 6.12 15.56
CA GLY A 198 -4.49 7.03 16.32
C GLY A 198 -3.75 8.30 16.67
N TRP A 199 -4.52 9.37 16.83
CA TRP A 199 -4.03 10.65 17.28
C TRP A 199 -5.07 11.28 18.21
N SER A 200 -4.62 11.98 19.24
CA SER A 200 -5.49 12.74 20.13
C SER A 200 -4.87 14.09 20.49
N PRO A 201 -5.67 15.16 20.60
CA PRO A 201 -5.19 16.46 21.02
C PRO A 201 -4.71 16.40 22.48
N ASP A 202 -3.73 17.23 22.80
CA ASP A 202 -3.22 17.44 24.17
C ASP A 202 -2.67 16.18 24.87
N THR A 203 -2.34 15.15 24.09
CA THR A 203 -1.65 13.93 24.57
C THR A 203 -0.30 13.76 23.89
N ASP A 204 0.59 13.00 24.53
CA ASP A 204 1.80 12.53 23.85
C ASP A 204 1.42 11.51 22.78
N ASN A 205 1.69 11.83 21.52
CA ASN A 205 1.35 10.98 20.38
C ASN A 205 2.64 10.30 19.91
N PRO A 206 2.84 8.99 20.22
CA PRO A 206 4.06 8.30 19.83
C PRO A 206 4.17 8.18 18.31
N GLY A 207 5.40 8.22 17.82
CA GLY A 207 5.73 7.92 16.44
C GLY A 207 5.82 6.43 16.13
N TYR A 208 6.09 6.11 14.87
CA TYR A 208 6.41 4.77 14.40
C TYR A 208 7.70 4.28 15.05
N SER A 209 7.61 3.17 15.80
CA SER A 209 8.75 2.59 16.50
C SER A 209 9.67 1.82 15.55
N TRP A 210 10.88 1.50 16.02
CA TRP A 210 11.80 0.63 15.30
C TRP A 210 11.21 -0.74 14.99
N GLU A 211 10.49 -1.33 15.97
CA GLU A 211 9.81 -2.61 15.81
C GLU A 211 8.75 -2.52 14.71
N MET A 212 7.95 -1.45 14.67
CA MET A 212 6.89 -1.27 13.67
C MET A 212 7.45 -1.21 12.24
N VAL A 213 8.51 -0.42 12.02
CA VAL A 213 9.10 -0.30 10.68
C VAL A 213 9.86 -1.57 10.26
N GLN A 214 10.50 -2.28 11.19
CA GLN A 214 11.16 -3.55 10.91
C GLN A 214 10.18 -4.66 10.58
N GLN A 215 9.03 -4.71 11.28
CA GLN A 215 7.96 -5.66 10.97
C GLN A 215 7.37 -5.41 9.58
N MET A 216 7.10 -4.14 9.24
CA MET A 216 6.61 -3.77 7.91
C MET A 216 7.64 -4.12 6.82
N GLU A 217 8.91 -3.82 7.04
CA GLU A 217 9.99 -4.19 6.11
C GLU A 217 10.03 -5.70 5.88
N ALA A 218 9.95 -6.51 6.94
CA ALA A 218 9.99 -7.96 6.83
C ALA A 218 8.84 -8.52 5.97
N ILE A 219 7.64 -7.93 6.10
CA ILE A 219 6.47 -8.27 5.26
C ILE A 219 6.68 -7.85 3.80
N CYS A 220 7.28 -6.68 3.57
CA CYS A 220 7.42 -6.09 2.24
C CYS A 220 8.63 -6.61 1.45
N ARG A 221 9.67 -7.11 2.13
CA ARG A 221 10.90 -7.62 1.53
C ARG A 221 10.69 -8.64 0.40
N PRO A 222 9.80 -9.66 0.53
CA PRO A 222 9.58 -10.63 -0.55
C PRO A 222 8.71 -10.09 -1.71
N LEU A 223 8.06 -8.94 -1.56
CA LEU A 223 7.17 -8.37 -2.57
C LEU A 223 7.97 -7.84 -3.76
N ARG A 224 7.38 -7.88 -4.96
CA ARG A 224 7.99 -7.37 -6.20
C ARG A 224 7.41 -6.03 -6.66
N GLN A 225 6.19 -5.74 -6.22
CA GLN A 225 5.43 -4.52 -6.50
C GLN A 225 6.10 -3.29 -5.88
N PRO A 226 5.96 -2.10 -6.45
CA PRO A 226 6.23 -0.88 -5.71
C PRO A 226 5.38 -0.82 -4.42
N VAL A 227 5.96 -0.30 -3.34
CA VAL A 227 5.26 -0.22 -2.05
C VAL A 227 5.35 1.21 -1.53
N THR A 228 4.21 1.82 -1.23
CA THR A 228 4.15 3.03 -0.43
C THR A 228 3.68 2.71 0.97
N PHE A 229 4.17 3.44 1.96
CA PHE A 229 3.71 3.34 3.35
C PHE A 229 2.87 4.57 3.70
N PRO A 230 1.54 4.44 3.86
CA PRO A 230 0.69 5.48 4.41
C PRO A 230 1.12 5.81 5.83
N VAL A 231 1.54 7.06 6.05
CA VAL A 231 1.97 7.54 7.36
C VAL A 231 1.20 8.80 7.74
N ARG A 232 0.56 8.76 8.92
CA ARG A 232 -0.16 9.90 9.48
C ARG A 232 0.80 11.05 9.79
N ALA A 233 0.52 12.22 9.24
CA ALA A 233 1.40 13.38 9.27
C ALA A 233 1.73 13.85 10.71
N ALA A 234 0.74 13.80 11.60
CA ALA A 234 0.88 14.22 12.99
C ALA A 234 1.87 13.38 13.82
N LEU A 235 2.30 12.22 13.32
CA LEU A 235 3.21 11.27 14.00
C LEU A 235 4.63 11.29 13.40
N LEU A 236 4.84 12.04 12.31
CA LEU A 236 6.12 12.15 11.63
C LEU A 236 7.24 12.79 12.47
N PRO A 237 7.01 13.82 13.30
CA PRO A 237 8.11 14.46 14.04
C PRO A 237 8.89 13.46 14.93
N GLN A 238 8.21 12.43 15.43
CA GLN A 238 8.78 11.43 16.35
C GLN A 238 9.45 10.25 15.62
N SER A 239 9.35 10.19 14.28
CA SER A 239 9.58 8.95 13.52
C SER A 239 10.62 9.06 12.40
N PHE A 240 11.29 10.20 12.27
CA PHE A 240 12.17 10.45 11.11
C PHE A 240 13.26 9.38 10.95
N PRO A 241 14.04 9.00 11.99
CA PRO A 241 15.07 7.97 11.83
C PRO A 241 14.51 6.61 11.38
N GLN A 242 13.34 6.22 11.88
CA GLN A 242 12.70 4.94 11.60
C GLN A 242 12.19 4.88 10.15
N LEU A 243 11.49 5.94 9.71
CA LEU A 243 10.98 6.02 8.34
C LEU A 243 12.10 6.23 7.32
N GLN A 244 13.17 6.96 7.71
CA GLN A 244 14.37 7.05 6.89
C GLN A 244 15.02 5.69 6.68
N TRP A 245 15.21 4.92 7.75
CA TRP A 245 15.73 3.57 7.64
C TRP A 245 14.84 2.69 6.76
N LEU A 246 13.51 2.74 6.94
CA LEU A 246 12.57 1.96 6.13
C LEU A 246 12.74 2.24 4.64
N LEU A 247 12.79 3.52 4.24
CA LEU A 247 13.00 3.91 2.84
C LEU A 247 14.40 3.54 2.30
N GLN A 248 15.40 3.31 3.15
CA GLN A 248 16.73 2.86 2.69
C GLN A 248 16.75 1.37 2.30
N GLN A 249 15.74 0.58 2.70
CA GLN A 249 15.74 -0.87 2.48
C GLN A 249 15.41 -1.26 1.03
N SER A 250 14.74 -0.38 0.28
CA SER A 250 14.46 -0.61 -1.14
C SER A 250 14.21 0.71 -1.88
N ASP A 251 14.61 0.78 -3.15
CA ASP A 251 14.29 1.89 -4.06
C ASP A 251 12.82 1.87 -4.53
N ARG A 252 12.11 0.76 -4.29
CA ARG A 252 10.66 0.62 -4.50
C ARG A 252 9.81 1.30 -3.43
N TYR A 253 10.41 1.63 -2.29
CA TYR A 253 9.67 2.11 -1.14
C TYR A 253 9.44 3.63 -1.23
N THR A 254 8.21 4.05 -0.95
CA THR A 254 7.81 5.46 -0.85
C THR A 254 6.98 5.68 0.42
N LEU A 255 6.71 6.94 0.77
CA LEU A 255 5.74 7.29 1.80
C LEU A 255 4.56 8.02 1.17
N THR A 256 3.37 7.80 1.73
CA THR A 256 2.18 8.62 1.47
C THR A 256 1.80 9.28 2.78
N VAL A 257 2.12 10.56 2.92
CA VAL A 257 1.80 11.34 4.12
C VAL A 257 0.34 11.74 4.06
N TRP A 258 -0.44 11.42 5.09
CA TRP A 258 -1.89 11.71 5.13
C TRP A 258 -2.31 12.36 6.45
N THR A 259 -3.46 13.04 6.46
CA THR A 259 -4.05 13.62 7.68
C THR A 259 -5.48 13.11 7.92
N GLY A 260 -5.78 12.77 9.17
CA GLY A 260 -7.15 12.54 9.60
C GLY A 260 -7.92 13.86 9.76
N GLN A 261 -9.26 13.81 9.67
CA GLN A 261 -10.11 15.01 9.76
C GLN A 261 -9.93 15.84 11.05
N ARG A 262 -9.48 15.21 12.14
CA ARG A 262 -9.28 15.85 13.45
C ARG A 262 -7.82 16.10 13.78
N ASP A 263 -6.90 15.67 12.91
CA ASP A 263 -5.48 15.81 13.19
C ASP A 263 -5.08 17.29 13.13
N VAL A 264 -4.23 17.70 14.06
CA VAL A 264 -3.56 19.00 13.99
C VAL A 264 -2.18 18.80 13.36
N LEU A 265 -1.97 19.41 12.19
CA LEU A 265 -0.71 19.36 11.47
C LEU A 265 0.02 20.70 11.54
N ASN A 266 1.24 20.66 12.09
CA ASN A 266 2.24 21.69 11.89
C ASN A 266 3.06 21.36 10.62
N VAL A 267 2.81 22.06 9.52
CA VAL A 267 3.38 21.70 8.19
C VAL A 267 4.91 21.80 8.15
N GLU A 268 5.50 22.60 9.04
CA GLU A 268 6.93 22.73 9.25
C GLU A 268 7.60 21.40 9.64
N ASP A 269 6.85 20.50 10.28
CA ASP A 269 7.34 19.17 10.67
C ASP A 269 7.55 18.23 9.47
N LEU A 270 7.04 18.60 8.29
CA LEU A 270 7.26 17.87 7.04
C LEU A 270 8.58 18.27 6.35
N LEU A 271 9.20 19.39 6.74
CA LEU A 271 10.45 19.88 6.13
C LEU A 271 11.61 18.87 6.20
N PRO A 272 11.87 18.16 7.31
CA PRO A 272 12.93 17.16 7.34
C PRO A 272 12.75 16.08 6.27
N TYR A 273 11.51 15.62 6.05
CA TYR A 273 11.22 14.63 5.02
C TYR A 273 11.44 15.19 3.62
N ARG A 274 10.95 16.40 3.38
CA ARG A 274 11.13 17.08 2.10
C ARG A 274 12.60 17.35 1.75
N GLN A 275 13.43 17.65 2.74
CA GLN A 275 14.84 18.02 2.53
C GLN A 275 15.77 16.81 2.42
N ASN A 276 15.42 15.68 3.05
CA ASN A 276 16.31 14.53 3.16
C ASN A 276 15.94 13.36 2.25
N PHE A 277 14.75 13.38 1.63
CA PHE A 277 14.33 12.37 0.66
C PHE A 277 14.27 12.92 -0.76
N ASN A 278 14.45 12.03 -1.72
CA ASN A 278 14.20 12.36 -3.13
C ASN A 278 12.72 12.76 -3.30
N LYS A 279 12.47 13.87 -4.00
CA LYS A 279 11.15 14.45 -4.24
C LYS A 279 10.13 13.47 -4.82
N SER A 280 10.60 12.47 -5.57
CA SER A 280 9.75 11.40 -6.13
C SER A 280 9.32 10.31 -5.14
N ARG A 281 9.73 10.38 -3.87
CA ARG A 281 9.49 9.29 -2.88
C ARG A 281 8.48 9.60 -1.79
N ILE A 282 8.00 10.85 -1.69
CA ILE A 282 7.09 11.27 -0.63
C ILE A 282 5.87 11.94 -1.26
N TYR A 283 4.76 11.22 -1.28
CA TYR A 283 3.44 11.71 -1.66
C TYR A 283 2.76 12.39 -0.47
N TYR A 284 1.89 13.36 -0.73
CA TYR A 284 1.17 14.11 0.29
C TYR A 284 -0.34 14.12 -0.01
N ASP A 285 -1.07 13.19 0.61
CA ASP A 285 -2.53 13.16 0.65
C ASP A 285 -3.03 14.08 1.77
N LEU A 286 -2.89 15.38 1.55
CA LEU A 286 -3.18 16.44 2.52
C LEU A 286 -4.27 17.37 1.98
N LEU A 287 -4.98 18.04 2.89
CA LEU A 287 -5.94 19.09 2.51
C LEU A 287 -5.24 20.21 1.71
N GLU A 288 -5.94 20.80 0.76
CA GLU A 288 -5.40 21.87 -0.11
C GLU A 288 -4.75 23.01 0.69
N SER A 289 -5.38 23.40 1.80
CA SER A 289 -4.86 24.44 2.71
C SER A 289 -3.55 24.03 3.40
N GLN A 290 -3.40 22.74 3.74
CA GLN A 290 -2.20 22.20 4.38
C GLN A 290 -1.04 22.11 3.38
N ILE A 291 -1.27 21.52 2.20
CA ILE A 291 -0.23 21.38 1.17
C ILE A 291 0.20 22.74 0.62
N SER A 292 -0.73 23.68 0.43
CA SER A 292 -0.42 25.04 -0.01
C SER A 292 0.46 25.78 1.01
N LYS A 293 0.14 25.68 2.30
CA LYS A 293 0.96 26.25 3.37
C LYS A 293 2.34 25.60 3.40
N PHE A 294 2.42 24.29 3.22
CA PHE A 294 3.69 23.56 3.20
C PHE A 294 4.60 23.99 2.05
N LYS A 295 4.06 24.06 0.82
CA LYS A 295 4.78 24.50 -0.39
C LYS A 295 5.28 25.95 -0.30
N ALA A 296 4.61 26.79 0.48
CA ALA A 296 4.99 28.19 0.69
C ALA A 296 6.15 28.40 1.69
N LEU A 297 6.62 27.35 2.39
CA LEU A 297 7.69 27.49 3.38
C LEU A 297 9.04 27.85 2.72
N PRO A 298 9.85 28.76 3.30
CA PRO A 298 11.14 29.20 2.75
C PRO A 298 12.21 28.11 2.52
N ARG A 299 11.96 26.86 2.93
CA ARG A 299 12.89 25.73 2.79
C ARG A 299 12.23 24.48 2.18
N TYR A 300 11.15 24.68 1.44
CA TYR A 300 10.43 23.60 0.77
C TYR A 300 11.19 23.04 -0.45
N ASN A 301 11.92 23.89 -1.18
CA ASN A 301 12.56 23.55 -2.44
C ASN A 301 13.91 22.86 -2.30
#